data_AF-A0A1L5F8V6-F1
#
_entry.id   AF-A0A1L5F8V6-F1
#
_cell.length_a   1.000
_cell.length_b   1.000
_cell.length_c   1.000
_cell.angle_alpha   90.00
_cell.angle_beta   90.00
_cell.angle_gamma   90.00
#
_symmetry.space_group_name_H-M   'P 1'
#
loop_
_entity.id
_entity.type
_entity.pdbx_description
1 polymer ?
#
loop_
_entity_poly.entity_id
_entity_poly.type
_entity_poly.pdbx_seq_one_letter_code
_entity_poly.pdbx_strand_id
1 'polypeptide(L)'
;MEKDCDNKREDGRCKFTNSICRFAKGKDGNEECGNYEVPKSKVGESKLGRDLGEKIVKAMKEGFADKRLQDAYRTMIYKRAISYYGIQHQEEKAIEECSELIQALVKDIHGKEHNVEEEIADVEIVLEQLKYVFDVKKIDEFKRKKLDKLESMMNNPTD
;
A
#
# COMPACT_ATOMS: atom_id res chain seq x y z
N MET A 1 17.39 15.22 20.79
CA MET A 1 16.65 15.97 19.75
C MET A 1 15.41 15.16 19.45
N GLU A 2 14.28 15.58 20.03
CA GLU A 2 12.95 15.11 19.67
C GLU A 2 12.76 15.24 18.16
N LYS A 3 12.22 14.21 17.52
CA LYS A 3 11.65 14.32 16.18
C LYS A 3 10.15 14.15 16.36
N ASP A 4 9.45 15.28 16.42
CA ASP A 4 8.01 15.32 16.49
C ASP A 4 7.42 14.64 15.24
N CYS A 5 6.48 13.72 15.46
CA CYS A 5 5.78 13.01 14.39
C CYS A 5 4.55 13.84 14.00
N ASP A 6 4.69 14.66 12.97
CA ASP A 6 3.63 15.51 12.39
C ASP A 6 2.57 14.70 11.60
N ASN A 7 1.94 13.71 12.23
CA ASN A 7 0.96 12.82 11.58
C ASN A 7 -0.49 13.06 12.02
N LYS A 8 -0.85 14.32 12.25
CA LYS A 8 -2.24 14.78 12.39
C LYS A 8 -2.79 15.22 11.04
N ARG A 9 -4.07 14.97 10.76
CA ARG A 9 -4.79 15.67 9.70
C ARG A 9 -5.04 17.13 10.13
N GLU A 10 -5.32 18.02 9.18
CA GLU A 10 -5.70 19.42 9.46
C GLU A 10 -6.92 19.54 10.42
N ASP A 11 -7.74 18.49 10.50
CA ASP A 11 -8.90 18.40 11.39
C ASP A 11 -8.62 17.78 12.77
N GLY A 12 -7.34 17.58 13.11
CA GLY A 12 -6.92 17.01 14.40
C GLY A 12 -7.16 15.51 14.57
N ARG A 13 -7.73 14.82 13.58
CA ARG A 13 -7.97 13.36 13.66
C ARG A 13 -6.75 12.55 13.23
N CYS A 14 -6.53 11.48 13.98
CA CYS A 14 -5.51 10.47 13.70
C CYS A 14 -5.69 9.88 12.29
N LYS A 15 -4.61 9.72 11.51
CA LYS A 15 -4.66 9.19 10.13
C LYS A 15 -5.05 7.70 10.06
N PHE A 16 -5.00 6.96 11.18
CA PHE A 16 -5.32 5.53 11.23
C PHE A 16 -6.84 5.25 11.29
N THR A 17 -7.28 4.18 10.61
CA THR A 17 -8.65 3.66 10.72
C THR A 17 -8.83 2.82 12.00
N ASN A 18 -10.05 2.76 12.52
CA ASN A 18 -10.44 2.09 13.78
C ASN A 18 -9.99 0.61 13.92
N SER A 19 -9.59 -0.07 12.86
CA SER A 19 -9.10 -1.47 12.91
C SER A 19 -7.64 -1.58 13.35
N ILE A 20 -6.80 -0.57 13.12
CA ILE A 20 -5.39 -0.53 13.57
C ILE A 20 -5.31 0.01 15.02
N CYS A 21 -6.29 0.81 15.44
CA CYS A 21 -6.30 1.51 16.72
C CYS A 21 -6.89 0.69 17.90
N ARG A 22 -7.26 -0.58 17.72
CA ARG A 22 -7.70 -1.40 18.86
C ARG A 22 -6.51 -1.98 19.60
N PHE A 23 -5.89 -1.23 20.51
CA PHE A 23 -5.34 -1.74 21.77
C PHE A 23 -4.75 -0.60 22.62
N ALA A 24 -5.60 0.31 23.10
CA ALA A 24 -5.28 1.13 24.29
C ALA A 24 -6.58 1.69 24.90
N LYS A 25 -7.33 0.88 25.65
CA LYS A 25 -8.28 1.44 26.62
C LYS A 25 -7.47 1.85 27.86
N GLY A 26 -6.90 3.06 27.83
CA GLY A 26 -6.49 3.77 29.05
C GLY A 26 -7.75 4.21 29.81
N LYS A 27 -7.74 4.12 31.14
CA LYS A 27 -8.93 4.26 31.99
C LYS A 27 -9.38 5.70 32.26
N ASP A 28 -8.72 6.69 31.69
CA ASP A 28 -8.98 8.09 31.97
C ASP A 28 -9.33 8.75 30.64
N GLY A 29 -10.53 9.33 30.54
CA GLY A 29 -11.17 9.80 29.30
C GLY A 29 -10.51 10.98 28.58
N ASN A 30 -9.18 11.03 28.50
CA ASN A 30 -8.42 11.91 27.62
C ASN A 30 -7.93 11.10 26.41
N GLU A 31 -8.44 11.44 25.23
CA GLU A 31 -7.94 10.93 23.93
C GLU A 31 -6.60 11.62 23.58
N GLU A 32 -5.55 11.27 24.31
CA GLU A 32 -4.19 11.59 23.87
C GLU A 32 -3.74 10.51 22.88
N CYS A 33 -3.44 10.95 21.66
CA CYS A 33 -2.73 10.14 20.68
C CYS A 33 -1.30 9.97 21.19
N GLY A 34 -1.10 8.97 22.05
CA GLY A 34 0.21 8.60 22.56
C GLY A 34 1.16 8.39 21.39
N ASN A 35 2.38 8.93 21.51
CA ASN A 35 3.47 8.71 20.59
C ASN A 35 3.61 7.20 20.39
N TYR A 36 3.14 6.70 19.25
CA TYR A 36 3.33 5.32 18.87
C TYR A 36 4.77 5.22 18.35
N GLU A 37 5.71 5.14 19.29
CA GLU A 37 6.95 4.43 19.01
C GLU A 37 6.53 2.99 18.75
N VAL A 38 6.39 2.60 17.48
CA VAL A 38 6.44 1.18 17.14
C VAL A 38 7.79 0.71 17.65
N PRO A 39 7.86 -0.17 18.66
CA PRO A 39 9.12 -0.62 19.16
C PRO A 39 9.90 -1.17 17.98
N LYS A 40 11.16 -0.74 17.77
CA LYS A 40 12.15 -1.52 17.03
C LYS A 40 12.45 -2.80 17.80
N SER A 41 11.41 -3.54 18.20
CA SER A 41 11.56 -4.94 18.51
C SER A 41 12.08 -5.53 17.21
N LYS A 42 13.25 -6.18 17.30
CA LYS A 42 13.64 -7.16 16.30
C LYS A 42 12.48 -8.16 16.30
N VAL A 43 11.48 -7.95 15.43
CA VAL A 43 10.41 -8.91 15.24
C VAL A 43 11.10 -10.09 14.55
N GLY A 44 11.68 -10.96 15.37
CA GLY A 44 12.11 -12.26 14.92
C GLY A 44 10.86 -12.90 14.36
N GLU A 45 10.79 -13.02 13.03
CA GLU A 45 9.74 -13.80 12.40
C GLU A 45 9.69 -15.15 13.11
N SER A 46 8.53 -15.44 13.70
CA SER A 46 8.29 -16.77 14.24
C SER A 46 8.67 -17.78 13.16
N LYS A 47 9.38 -18.85 13.54
CA LYS A 47 9.85 -19.88 12.60
C LYS A 47 8.72 -20.34 11.66
N LEU A 48 7.50 -20.38 12.17
CA LEU A 48 6.27 -20.70 11.44
C LEU A 48 5.95 -19.76 10.27
N GLY A 49 6.20 -18.45 10.40
CA GLY A 49 6.00 -17.47 9.33
C GLY A 49 7.01 -17.60 8.19
N ARG A 50 8.26 -17.94 8.52
CA ARG A 50 9.32 -18.26 7.54
C ARG A 50 9.03 -19.56 6.81
N ASP A 51 8.70 -20.61 7.56
CA ASP A 51 8.40 -21.94 7.00
C ASP A 51 7.15 -21.94 6.10
N LEU A 52 6.13 -21.12 6.42
CA LEU A 52 4.94 -20.97 5.58
C LEU A 52 5.27 -20.22 4.28
N GLY A 53 6.06 -19.15 4.37
CA GLY A 53 6.54 -18.43 3.20
C GLY A 53 7.36 -19.33 2.25
N GLU A 54 8.27 -20.13 2.79
CA GLU A 54 9.08 -21.07 2.01
C GLU A 54 8.23 -22.16 1.32
N LYS A 55 7.22 -22.70 2.01
CA LYS A 55 6.30 -23.69 1.43
C LYS A 55 5.45 -23.11 0.30
N ILE A 56 4.96 -21.87 0.46
CA ILE A 56 4.18 -21.19 -0.58
C ILE A 56 5.05 -20.88 -1.81
N VAL A 57 6.27 -20.34 -1.61
CA VAL A 57 7.22 -20.08 -2.70
C VAL A 57 7.56 -21.34 -3.47
N LYS A 58 7.76 -22.46 -2.77
CA LYS A 58 8.02 -23.76 -3.40
C LYS A 58 6.82 -24.23 -4.24
N ALA A 59 5.60 -24.18 -3.69
CA ALA A 59 4.39 -24.56 -4.42
C ALA A 59 4.11 -23.68 -5.65
N MET A 60 4.49 -22.40 -5.62
CA MET A 60 4.38 -21.50 -6.77
C MET A 60 5.38 -21.81 -7.88
N LYS A 61 6.63 -22.11 -7.52
CA LYS A 61 7.68 -22.52 -8.48
C LYS A 61 7.36 -23.85 -9.15
N GLU A 62 6.57 -24.70 -8.50
CA GLU A 62 6.13 -26.01 -8.99
C GLU A 62 4.85 -25.95 -9.86
N GLY A 63 4.39 -24.74 -10.24
CA GLY A 63 3.43 -24.56 -11.34
C GLY A 63 1.95 -24.61 -10.96
N PHE A 64 1.58 -24.25 -9.73
CA PHE A 64 0.18 -24.21 -9.30
C PHE A 64 -0.47 -22.83 -9.53
N ALA A 65 -1.31 -22.74 -10.56
CA ALA A 65 -2.09 -21.55 -10.95
C ALA A 65 -3.37 -21.35 -10.10
N ASP A 66 -3.29 -21.57 -8.78
CA ASP A 66 -4.41 -21.22 -7.89
C ASP A 66 -4.36 -19.72 -7.58
N LYS A 67 -5.33 -18.97 -8.12
CA LYS A 67 -5.45 -17.52 -7.91
C LYS A 67 -5.49 -17.15 -6.43
N ARG A 68 -6.16 -17.93 -5.58
CA ARG A 68 -6.25 -17.66 -4.13
C ARG A 68 -4.90 -17.84 -3.45
N LEU A 69 -4.11 -18.83 -3.88
CA LEU A 69 -2.76 -19.03 -3.37
C LEU A 69 -1.84 -17.86 -3.77
N GLN A 70 -1.95 -17.39 -5.02
CA GLN A 70 -1.25 -16.20 -5.49
C GLN A 70 -1.62 -14.95 -4.69
N ASP A 71 -2.91 -14.69 -4.51
CA ASP A 71 -3.40 -13.55 -3.74
C ASP A 71 -2.93 -13.60 -2.27
N ALA A 72 -2.94 -14.79 -1.66
CA ALA A 72 -2.47 -15.01 -0.29
C ALA A 72 -0.96 -14.73 -0.15
N TYR A 73 -0.16 -15.15 -1.12
CA TYR A 73 1.27 -14.86 -1.14
C TYR A 73 1.58 -13.38 -1.30
N ARG A 74 0.94 -12.71 -2.27
CA ARG A 74 1.10 -11.24 -2.45
C ARG A 74 0.75 -10.51 -1.16
N THR A 75 -0.40 -10.84 -0.57
CA THR A 75 -0.83 -10.30 0.73
C THR A 75 0.21 -10.51 1.83
N MET A 76 0.81 -11.71 1.91
CA MET A 76 1.85 -12.01 2.91
C MET A 76 3.09 -11.14 2.69
N ILE A 77 3.57 -11.03 1.45
CA ILE A 77 4.76 -10.23 1.11
C ILE A 77 4.52 -8.75 1.40
N TYR A 78 3.37 -8.19 1.02
CA TYR A 78 3.05 -6.79 1.26
C TYR A 78 2.96 -6.45 2.74
N LYS A 79 2.30 -7.30 3.54
CA LYS A 79 2.26 -7.11 5.00
C LYS A 79 3.65 -7.19 5.62
N ARG A 80 4.51 -8.09 5.14
CA ARG A 80 5.89 -8.20 5.60
C ARG A 80 6.71 -6.95 5.24
N ALA A 81 6.57 -6.44 4.01
CA ALA A 81 7.25 -5.23 3.56
C ALA A 81 6.86 -4.02 4.42
N ILE A 82 5.55 -3.81 4.64
CA ILE A 82 5.04 -2.74 5.50
C ILE A 82 5.56 -2.89 6.93
N SER A 83 5.57 -4.10 7.47
CA SER A 83 6.06 -4.36 8.83
C SER A 83 7.57 -4.14 8.97
N TYR A 84 8.35 -4.36 7.91
CA TYR A 84 9.80 -4.26 7.94
C TYR A 84 10.29 -2.83 7.68
N TYR A 85 9.76 -2.19 6.63
CA TYR A 85 10.19 -0.87 6.18
C TYR A 85 9.36 0.28 6.77
N GLY A 86 8.14 0.01 7.23
CA GLY A 86 7.22 1.01 7.74
C GLY A 86 6.38 1.69 6.64
N ILE A 87 5.38 2.45 7.09
CA ILE A 87 4.37 3.09 6.23
C ILE A 87 4.98 4.22 5.38
N GLN A 88 5.76 5.11 5.99
CA GLN A 88 6.37 6.24 5.30
C GLN A 88 7.20 5.78 4.10
N HIS A 89 7.93 4.67 4.27
CA HIS A 89 8.72 4.10 3.18
C HIS A 89 7.84 3.64 2.00
N GLN A 90 6.62 3.16 2.24
CA GLN A 90 5.71 2.79 1.15
C GLN A 90 5.21 4.02 0.38
N GLU A 91 4.97 5.13 1.08
CA GLU A 91 4.57 6.40 0.44
C GLU A 91 5.72 6.97 -0.39
N GLU A 92 6.95 6.96 0.14
CA GLU A 92 8.16 7.36 -0.58
C GLU A 92 8.39 6.48 -1.82
N LYS A 93 8.25 5.15 -1.67
CA LYS A 93 8.40 4.22 -2.79
C LYS A 93 7.34 4.46 -3.86
N ALA A 94 6.09 4.72 -3.48
CA ALA A 94 5.04 5.05 -4.44
C ALA A 94 5.33 6.34 -5.23
N ILE A 95 5.95 7.34 -4.60
CA ILE A 95 6.39 8.57 -5.29
C ILE A 95 7.49 8.26 -6.30
N GLU A 96 8.46 7.41 -5.93
CA GLU A 96 9.54 6.95 -6.81
C GLU A 96 8.99 6.24 -8.05
N GLU A 97 8.20 5.17 -7.86
CA GLU A 97 7.66 4.38 -8.99
C GLU A 97 6.78 5.22 -9.92
N CYS A 98 5.96 6.12 -9.37
CA CYS A 98 5.16 7.02 -10.21
C CYS A 98 6.03 7.97 -11.04
N SER A 99 7.17 8.41 -10.48
CA SER A 99 8.11 9.28 -11.19
C SER A 99 8.88 8.52 -12.29
N GLU A 100 9.18 7.24 -12.07
CA GLU A 100 9.80 6.37 -13.07
C GLU A 100 8.82 6.05 -14.20
N LEU A 101 7.56 5.73 -13.88
CA LEU A 101 6.49 5.57 -14.86
C LEU A 101 6.29 6.84 -15.72
N ILE A 102 6.28 8.02 -15.10
CA ILE A 102 6.20 9.30 -15.85
C ILE A 102 7.38 9.41 -16.83
N GLN A 103 8.60 9.11 -16.39
CA GLN A 103 9.79 9.17 -17.26
C GLN A 103 9.72 8.16 -18.41
N ALA A 104 9.27 6.93 -18.15
CA ALA A 104 9.10 5.91 -19.17
C ALA A 104 8.06 6.31 -20.22
N LEU A 105 6.91 6.86 -19.80
CA LEU A 105 5.87 7.37 -20.71
C LEU A 105 6.39 8.53 -21.56
N VAL A 106 7.19 9.44 -20.98
CA VAL A 106 7.83 10.52 -21.75
C VAL A 106 8.75 9.94 -22.82
N LYS A 107 9.54 8.90 -22.53
CA LYS A 107 10.40 8.26 -23.53
C LYS A 107 9.59 7.63 -24.66
N ASP A 108 8.52 6.91 -24.32
CA ASP A 108 7.60 6.28 -25.28
C ASP A 108 6.98 7.30 -26.25
N ILE A 109 6.41 8.39 -25.71
CA ILE A 109 5.81 9.47 -26.52
C ILE A 109 6.81 10.08 -27.51
N HIS A 110 8.10 10.12 -27.17
CA HIS A 110 9.15 10.65 -28.03
C HIS A 110 9.82 9.58 -28.93
N GLY A 111 9.29 8.36 -28.97
CA GLY A 111 9.82 7.24 -29.77
C GLY A 111 11.22 6.80 -29.33
N LYS A 112 11.55 6.96 -28.05
CA LYS A 112 12.81 6.50 -27.45
C LYS A 112 12.60 5.13 -26.80
N GLU A 113 13.69 4.39 -26.61
CA GLU A 113 13.68 3.16 -25.81
C GLU A 113 13.10 3.43 -24.42
N HIS A 114 12.16 2.60 -24.01
CA HIS A 114 11.37 2.75 -22.79
C HIS A 114 11.11 1.39 -22.12
N ASN A 115 10.66 1.43 -20.87
CA ASN A 115 10.34 0.28 -20.03
C ASN A 115 8.97 0.45 -19.33
N VAL A 116 8.02 1.10 -20.01
CA VAL A 116 6.68 1.46 -19.47
C VAL A 116 5.98 0.29 -18.80
N GLU A 117 6.04 -0.92 -19.36
CA GLU A 117 5.37 -2.10 -18.82
C GLU A 117 5.93 -2.52 -17.45
N GLU A 118 7.24 -2.38 -17.25
CA GLU A 118 7.91 -2.64 -15.97
C GLU A 118 7.45 -1.62 -14.92
N GLU A 119 7.49 -0.34 -15.29
CA GLU A 119 7.10 0.75 -14.38
C GLU A 119 5.59 0.71 -14.02
N ILE A 120 4.74 0.24 -14.94
CA ILE A 120 3.33 -0.03 -14.63
C ILE A 120 3.22 -1.12 -13.57
N ALA A 121 3.97 -2.21 -13.71
CA ALA A 121 3.96 -3.32 -12.76
C ALA A 121 4.45 -2.87 -11.37
N ASP A 122 5.50 -2.06 -11.33
CA ASP A 122 6.04 -1.52 -10.07
C ASP A 122 5.04 -0.57 -9.39
N VAL A 123 4.39 0.33 -10.15
CA VAL A 123 3.30 1.18 -9.66
C VAL A 123 2.12 0.35 -9.14
N GLU A 124 1.72 -0.72 -9.83
CA GLU A 124 0.65 -1.61 -9.36
C GLU A 124 0.99 -2.25 -8.02
N ILE A 125 2.22 -2.74 -7.84
CA ILE A 125 2.69 -3.38 -6.61
C ILE A 125 2.64 -2.40 -5.43
N VAL A 126 3.18 -1.19 -5.59
CA VAL A 126 3.18 -0.19 -4.51
C VAL A 126 1.77 0.30 -4.21
N LEU A 127 0.89 0.43 -5.20
CA LEU A 127 -0.52 0.74 -4.97
C LEU A 127 -1.25 -0.37 -4.22
N GLU A 128 -0.94 -1.64 -4.49
CA GLU A 128 -1.46 -2.77 -3.72
C GLU A 128 -0.99 -2.73 -2.26
N GLN A 129 0.26 -2.34 -2.00
CA GLN A 129 0.78 -2.14 -0.64
C GLN A 129 0.07 -0.98 0.07
N LEU A 130 -0.14 0.15 -0.62
CA LEU A 130 -0.83 1.32 -0.05
C LEU A 130 -2.30 1.03 0.33
N LYS A 131 -2.97 0.07 -0.32
CA LYS A 131 -4.33 -0.36 0.10
C LYS A 131 -4.37 -0.99 1.49
N TYR A 132 -3.23 -1.47 2.01
CA TYR A 132 -3.13 -1.95 3.40
C TYR A 132 -2.84 -0.83 4.41
N VAL A 133 -2.34 0.32 3.92
CA VAL A 133 -2.06 1.51 4.72
C VAL A 133 -3.31 2.39 4.85
N PHE A 134 -4.05 2.57 3.74
CA PHE A 134 -5.19 3.47 3.64
C PHE A 134 -6.55 2.75 3.68
N ASP A 135 -7.62 3.54 3.76
CA ASP A 135 -8.99 3.02 3.79
C ASP A 135 -9.44 2.54 2.40
N VAL A 136 -9.34 1.23 2.18
CA VAL A 136 -9.73 0.58 0.92
C VAL A 136 -11.19 0.86 0.53
N LYS A 137 -12.11 1.00 1.48
CA LYS A 137 -13.53 1.25 1.17
C LYS A 137 -13.72 2.62 0.53
N LYS A 138 -13.01 3.63 1.04
CA LYS A 138 -13.02 4.98 0.45
C LYS A 138 -12.37 4.99 -0.93
N ILE A 139 -11.25 4.27 -1.09
CA ILE A 139 -10.59 4.13 -2.40
C ILE A 139 -11.56 3.54 -3.42
N ASP A 140 -12.25 2.45 -3.09
CA ASP A 140 -13.21 1.81 -3.99
C ASP A 140 -14.42 2.72 -4.28
N GLU A 141 -14.90 3.48 -3.29
CA GLU A 141 -15.95 4.47 -3.50
C GLU A 141 -15.50 5.56 -4.49
N PHE A 142 -14.28 6.09 -4.34
CA PHE A 142 -13.73 7.07 -5.27
C PHE A 142 -13.52 6.49 -6.67
N LYS A 143 -13.02 5.25 -6.78
CA LYS A 143 -12.86 4.56 -8.07
C LYS A 143 -14.19 4.45 -8.81
N ARG A 144 -15.25 3.99 -8.12
CA ARG A 144 -16.60 3.91 -8.71
C ARG A 144 -17.08 5.27 -9.24
N LYS A 145 -17.03 6.32 -8.41
CA LYS A 145 -17.42 7.67 -8.83
C LYS A 145 -16.62 8.18 -10.04
N LYS A 146 -15.33 7.86 -10.13
CA LYS A 146 -14.47 8.26 -11.24
C LYS A 146 -14.81 7.50 -12.53
N LEU A 147 -15.11 6.20 -12.43
CA LEU A 147 -15.57 5.39 -13.56
C LEU A 147 -16.93 5.88 -14.08
N ASP A 148 -17.89 6.12 -13.19
CA ASP A 148 -19.21 6.65 -13.55
C ASP A 148 -19.07 8.00 -14.28
N LYS A 149 -18.17 8.88 -13.81
CA LYS A 149 -17.87 10.15 -14.49
C LYS A 149 -17.26 9.95 -15.87
N LEU A 150 -16.31 9.04 -16.00
CA LEU A 150 -15.64 8.76 -17.27
C LEU A 150 -16.63 8.23 -18.31
N GLU A 151 -17.47 7.27 -17.92
CA GLU A 151 -18.55 6.75 -18.76
C GLU A 151 -19.52 7.86 -19.20
N SER A 152 -19.92 8.73 -18.27
CA SER A 152 -20.78 9.88 -18.61
C SER A 152 -20.11 10.86 -19.59
N MET A 153 -18.80 11.05 -19.53
CA MET A 153 -18.07 11.93 -20.46
C MET A 153 -17.97 11.32 -21.87
N MET A 154 -17.90 9.99 -21.97
CA MET A 154 -17.90 9.29 -23.26
C MET A 154 -19.30 9.24 -23.90
N ASN A 155 -20.36 9.16 -23.08
CA ASN A 155 -21.75 9.07 -23.55
C ASN A 155 -22.40 10.43 -23.83
N ASN A 156 -21.86 11.51 -23.27
CA ASN A 156 -22.24 12.88 -23.60
C ASN A 156 -21.01 13.63 -24.15
N PRO A 157 -20.56 13.33 -25.38
CA PRO A 157 -19.54 14.14 -26.02
C PRO A 157 -20.13 15.54 -26.18
N THR A 158 -19.69 16.49 -25.35
CA THR A 158 -19.92 17.90 -25.63
C THR A 158 -19.16 18.22 -26.91
N ASP A 159 -19.90 18.59 -27.95
CA ASP A 159 -19.39 19.16 -29.22
C ASP A 159 -18.43 20.34 -28.97
#